data_AF-A0A835ASE4-F1
#
_entry.id   AF-A0A835ASE4-F1
#
_cell.length_a   1.000
_cell.length_b   1.000
_cell.length_c   1.000
_cell.angle_alpha   90.00
_cell.angle_beta   90.00
_cell.angle_gamma   90.00
#
_symmetry.space_group_name_H-M   'P 1'
#
loop_
_entity.id
_entity.type
_entity.pdbx_description
1 polymer ?
#
loop_
_entity_poly.entity_id
_entity_poly.type
_entity_poly.pdbx_seq_one_letter_code
_entity_poly.pdbx_strand_id
1 'polypeptide(L)'
;MLKFDVKADYSIRREVASRIARGRGKFVSSDKSSENPVTDATALRCQIECCANCGESSEATPMMRQGPNGYRTFCNACGLMWAKTVSAIGASLRPLQILASTVPRQN
;
A
#
# COMPACT_ATOMS: atom_id res chain seq x y z
N MET A 1 -5.52 22.81 -23.14
CA MET A 1 -4.78 21.77 -22.38
C MET A 1 -5.81 20.80 -21.79
N LEU A 2 -6.30 19.86 -22.61
CA LEU A 2 -7.33 18.91 -22.17
C LEU A 2 -6.66 17.85 -21.29
N LYS A 3 -6.96 17.86 -19.99
CA LYS A 3 -6.57 16.78 -19.08
C LYS A 3 -7.38 15.56 -19.45
N PHE A 4 -6.71 14.54 -20.00
CA PHE A 4 -7.32 13.23 -20.11
C PHE A 4 -7.51 12.68 -18.69
N ASP A 5 -8.77 12.55 -18.28
CA ASP A 5 -9.12 11.80 -17.08
C ASP A 5 -8.71 10.34 -17.32
N VAL A 6 -7.56 9.93 -16.79
CA VAL A 6 -7.17 8.52 -16.75
C VAL A 6 -8.08 7.83 -15.73
N LYS A 7 -9.32 7.60 -16.14
CA LYS A 7 -10.33 6.87 -15.38
C LYS A 7 -10.00 5.41 -15.50
N ALA A 8 -9.71 4.79 -14.37
CA ALA A 8 -9.47 3.37 -14.34
C ALA A 8 -10.79 2.62 -14.56
N ASP A 9 -10.83 1.76 -15.57
CA ASP A 9 -12.01 0.94 -15.87
C ASP A 9 -12.20 -0.13 -14.77
N TYR A 10 -13.35 -0.13 -14.11
CA TYR A 10 -13.67 -1.07 -13.04
C TYR A 10 -14.16 -2.42 -13.57
N SER A 11 -14.75 -2.46 -14.77
CA SER A 11 -15.16 -3.70 -15.42
C SER A 11 -13.94 -4.53 -15.77
N ILE A 12 -12.91 -3.89 -16.37
CA ILE A 12 -11.64 -4.55 -16.70
C ILE A 12 -10.89 -4.98 -15.44
N ARG A 13 -10.78 -4.09 -14.43
CA ARG A 13 -10.14 -4.45 -13.15
C ARG A 13 -10.84 -5.62 -12.48
N ARG A 14 -12.17 -5.70 -12.53
CA ARG A 14 -12.96 -6.82 -11.99
C ARG A 14 -12.67 -8.11 -12.76
N GLU A 15 -12.66 -8.09 -14.08
CA GLU A 15 -12.36 -9.27 -14.91
C GLU A 15 -10.94 -9.80 -14.64
N VAL A 16 -9.94 -8.92 -14.64
CA VAL A 16 -8.55 -9.26 -14.31
C VAL A 16 -8.48 -9.86 -12.91
N ALA A 17 -9.14 -9.21 -11.93
CA ALA A 17 -9.17 -9.69 -10.57
C ALA A 17 -9.82 -11.09 -10.43
N SER A 18 -10.80 -11.45 -11.26
CA SER A 18 -11.43 -12.77 -11.25
C SER A 18 -10.50 -13.87 -11.78
N ARG A 19 -9.56 -13.55 -12.68
CA ARG A 19 -8.61 -14.52 -13.27
C ARG A 19 -7.40 -14.80 -12.38
N ILE A 20 -7.05 -13.88 -11.49
CA ILE A 20 -5.87 -14.02 -10.62
C ILE A 20 -6.23 -14.89 -9.40
N ALA A 21 -5.46 -15.96 -9.20
CA ALA A 21 -5.61 -16.84 -8.04
C ALA A 21 -5.40 -16.06 -6.73
N ARG A 22 -6.26 -16.34 -5.75
CA ARG A 22 -6.18 -15.73 -4.42
C ARG A 22 -5.93 -16.79 -3.35
N GLY A 23 -5.06 -16.45 -2.41
CA GLY A 23 -4.77 -17.24 -1.22
C GLY A 23 -5.02 -16.36 -0.01
N ARG A 24 -5.88 -16.80 0.91
CA ARG A 24 -6.22 -16.06 2.14
C ARG A 24 -6.61 -14.58 1.88
N GLY A 25 -7.35 -14.32 0.80
CA GLY A 25 -7.82 -12.97 0.45
C GLY A 25 -6.78 -12.03 -0.17
N LYS A 26 -5.54 -12.48 -0.37
CA LYS A 26 -4.48 -11.73 -1.09
C LYS A 26 -4.32 -12.29 -2.50
N PHE A 27 -3.99 -11.42 -3.46
CA PHE A 27 -3.51 -11.88 -4.76
C PHE A 27 -2.21 -12.67 -4.52
N VAL A 28 -2.14 -13.91 -4.98
CA VAL A 28 -0.95 -14.75 -4.79
C VAL A 28 0.10 -14.30 -5.79
N SER A 29 1.23 -13.77 -5.31
CA SER A 29 2.42 -13.64 -6.13
C SER A 29 2.93 -15.04 -6.43
N SER A 30 3.17 -15.36 -7.70
CA SER A 30 3.70 -16.65 -8.12
C SER A 30 5.18 -16.78 -7.76
N ASP A 31 5.54 -16.75 -6.48
CA ASP A 31 6.90 -17.01 -6.02
C ASP A 31 6.90 -18.01 -4.86
N LYS A 32 7.81 -18.97 -5.00
CA LYS A 32 7.99 -20.12 -4.12
C LYS A 32 8.27 -19.70 -2.67
N SER A 33 7.73 -20.51 -1.76
CA SER A 33 7.93 -20.56 -0.31
C SER A 33 9.22 -19.91 0.23
N SER A 34 9.08 -18.89 1.08
CA SER A 34 9.68 -18.91 2.42
C SER A 34 9.04 -17.82 3.29
N GLU A 35 8.93 -18.15 4.57
CA GLU A 35 8.03 -17.64 5.58
C GLU A 35 8.56 -16.33 6.17
N ASN A 36 7.67 -15.37 6.46
CA ASN A 36 7.93 -14.38 7.52
C ASN A 36 6.58 -13.96 8.15
N PRO A 37 6.42 -14.12 9.49
CA PRO A 37 5.16 -13.85 10.17
C PRO A 37 4.86 -12.34 10.23
N VAL A 38 3.61 -12.04 9.95
CA VAL A 38 2.98 -10.74 10.18
C VAL A 38 3.11 -10.45 11.67
N THR A 39 3.77 -9.35 12.03
CA THR A 39 3.78 -8.84 13.40
C THR A 39 2.37 -8.40 13.77
N ASP A 40 1.65 -9.33 14.40
CA ASP A 40 0.43 -9.07 15.13
C ASP A 40 0.82 -8.27 16.39
N ALA A 41 0.78 -6.94 16.25
CA ALA A 41 0.85 -6.04 17.39
C ALA A 41 -0.57 -5.85 17.93
N THR A 42 -0.92 -6.79 18.82
CA THR A 42 -1.81 -6.68 19.97
C THR A 42 -2.69 -5.43 20.02
N ALA A 43 -3.99 -5.66 19.89
CA ALA A 43 -5.06 -4.77 20.26
C ALA A 43 -4.83 -4.12 21.65
N LEU A 44 -4.49 -2.83 21.69
CA LEU A 44 -4.73 -2.00 22.87
C LEU A 44 -4.77 -0.51 22.52
N ARG A 45 -5.94 -0.07 22.05
CA ARG A 45 -6.67 1.16 22.43
C ARG A 45 -7.76 1.40 21.40
N CYS A 46 -9.00 1.07 21.75
CA CYS A 46 -10.20 1.59 21.08
C CYS A 46 -10.34 3.09 21.37
N GLN A 47 -9.33 3.88 21.02
CA GLN A 47 -9.51 5.31 20.82
C GLN A 47 -10.04 5.44 19.39
N ILE A 48 -11.18 6.11 19.23
CA ILE A 48 -11.70 6.45 17.91
C ILE A 48 -10.64 7.35 17.27
N GLU A 49 -9.80 6.77 16.41
CA GLU A 49 -8.76 7.52 15.72
C GLU A 49 -9.40 8.18 14.50
N CYS A 50 -9.39 9.51 14.48
CA CYS A 50 -9.91 10.27 13.35
C CYS A 50 -8.81 10.55 12.33
N CYS A 51 -9.15 10.53 11.04
CA CYS A 51 -8.23 10.94 9.99
C CYS A 51 -7.79 12.40 10.20
N ALA A 52 -6.49 12.63 10.27
CA ALA A 52 -5.94 13.97 10.48
C ALA A 52 -6.16 14.96 9.31
N ASN A 53 -6.62 14.48 8.14
CA ASN A 53 -6.89 15.32 6.98
C ASN A 53 -8.38 15.64 6.82
N CYS A 54 -9.26 14.64 6.95
CA CYS A 54 -10.70 14.81 6.68
C CYS A 54 -11.59 14.58 7.91
N GLY A 55 -11.04 14.20 9.06
CA GLY A 55 -11.78 14.02 10.31
C GLY A 55 -12.59 12.72 10.43
N GLU A 56 -12.64 11.90 9.38
CA GLU A 56 -13.39 10.63 9.38
C GLU A 56 -12.93 9.68 10.48
N SER A 57 -13.88 9.03 11.16
CA SER A 57 -13.58 8.11 12.26
C SER A 57 -12.97 6.79 11.75
N SER A 58 -12.24 6.12 12.63
CA SER A 58 -11.65 4.80 12.36
C SER A 58 -12.69 3.73 12.00
N GLU A 59 -13.95 3.91 12.38
CA GLU A 59 -15.05 2.98 12.11
C GLU A 59 -15.69 3.21 10.74
N ALA A 60 -15.67 4.45 10.24
CA ALA A 60 -16.22 4.80 8.93
C ALA A 60 -15.27 4.45 7.76
N THR A 61 -14.00 4.15 8.05
CA THR A 61 -13.00 3.74 7.05
C THR A 61 -12.64 2.26 7.22
N PRO A 62 -12.56 1.47 6.13
CA PRO A 62 -12.20 0.05 6.24
C PRO A 62 -10.77 -0.18 6.76
N MET A 63 -9.90 0.83 6.68
CA MET A 63 -8.53 0.77 7.16
C MET A 63 -7.96 2.17 7.41
N MET A 64 -7.16 2.32 8.46
CA MET A 64 -6.31 3.49 8.70
C MET A 64 -4.91 3.26 8.11
N ARG A 65 -4.38 4.24 7.38
CA ARG A 65 -3.08 4.25 6.69
C ARG A 65 -2.12 5.23 7.36
N GLN A 66 -0.84 5.07 7.05
CA GLN A 66 0.21 5.98 7.50
C GLN A 66 0.13 7.31 6.74
N GLY A 67 0.14 8.39 7.49
CA GLY A 67 0.31 9.77 7.01
C GLY A 67 1.68 10.32 7.40
N PRO A 68 1.91 11.63 7.21
CA PRO A 68 3.17 12.28 7.55
C PRO A 68 3.53 12.16 9.03
N ASN A 69 2.54 12.14 9.92
CA ASN A 69 2.72 12.14 11.37
C ASN A 69 2.85 10.73 11.96
N GLY A 70 3.00 9.70 11.13
CA GLY A 70 3.17 8.31 11.58
C GLY A 70 1.97 7.41 11.32
N TYR A 71 1.97 6.26 11.99
CA TYR A 71 1.04 5.15 11.76
C TYR A 71 -0.41 5.52 12.09
N ARG A 72 -1.37 4.97 11.31
CA ARG A 72 -2.83 5.16 11.46
C ARG A 72 -3.31 6.60 11.61
N THR A 73 -2.67 7.54 10.92
CA THR A 73 -3.08 8.96 10.97
C THR A 73 -4.08 9.34 9.88
N PHE A 74 -4.16 8.60 8.78
CA PHE A 74 -5.06 8.89 7.65
C PHE A 74 -6.06 7.76 7.39
N CYS A 75 -7.25 8.09 6.87
CA CYS A 75 -8.19 7.10 6.37
C CYS A 75 -7.66 6.43 5.09
N ASN A 76 -8.39 5.43 4.57
CA ASN A 76 -7.99 4.71 3.38
C ASN A 76 -7.84 5.63 2.15
N ALA A 77 -8.78 6.57 1.94
CA ALA A 77 -8.73 7.48 0.80
C ALA A 77 -7.57 8.48 0.88
N CYS A 78 -7.45 9.21 1.99
CA CYS A 78 -6.38 10.20 2.20
C CYS A 78 -4.99 9.55 2.17
N GLY A 79 -4.83 8.38 2.80
CA GLY A 79 -3.56 7.66 2.80
C GLY A 79 -3.13 7.19 1.42
N LEU A 80 -4.07 6.74 0.57
CA LEU A 80 -3.76 6.37 -0.82
C LEU A 80 -3.34 7.57 -1.66
N MET A 81 -3.96 8.73 -1.47
CA MET A 81 -3.58 9.97 -2.17
C MET A 81 -2.20 10.43 -1.73
N TRP A 82 -1.96 10.49 -0.41
CA TRP A 82 -0.67 10.84 0.17
C TRP A 82 0.46 9.95 -0.36
N ALA A 83 0.27 8.63 -0.34
CA ALA A 83 1.27 7.69 -0.82
C ALA A 83 1.61 7.87 -2.31
N LYS A 84 0.62 8.21 -3.16
CA LYS A 84 0.86 8.54 -4.57
C LYS A 84 1.70 9.81 -4.71
N THR A 85 1.37 10.85 -3.96
CA THR A 85 2.12 12.11 -3.97
C THR A 85 3.57 11.89 -3.53
N VAL A 86 3.79 11.20 -2.41
CA VAL A 86 5.14 10.91 -1.90
C VAL A 86 5.94 9.99 -2.84
N SER A 87 5.29 8.96 -3.40
CA SER A 87 5.94 8.04 -4.35
C SER A 87 6.29 8.71 -5.67
N ALA A 88 5.46 9.64 -6.15
CA ALA A 88 5.75 10.43 -7.34
C ALA A 88 6.94 11.37 -7.11
N ILE A 89 7.06 11.96 -5.92
CA ILE A 89 8.21 12.80 -5.54
C ILE A 89 9.49 11.94 -5.44
N GLY A 90 9.42 10.75 -4.83
CA GLY A 90 10.56 9.84 -4.69
C GLY A 90 10.98 9.13 -5.99
N ALA A 91 10.07 9.00 -6.98
CA ALA A 91 10.40 8.44 -8.29
C ALA A 91 11.27 9.37 -9.14
N SER A 92 11.22 10.69 -8.89
CA SER A 92 12.09 11.68 -9.54
C SER A 92 13.53 11.68 -9.02
N LEU A 93 13.80 11.02 -7.88
CA LEU A 93 15.11 11.00 -7.21
C LEU A 93 15.65 9.58 -7.02
N ARG A 94 15.44 8.67 -7.98
CA ARG A 94 16.18 7.41 -8.00
C ARG A 94 17.40 7.53 -8.92
N PRO A 95 18.63 7.75 -8.39
CA PRO A 95 19.83 7.31 -9.10
C PRO A 95 19.75 5.79 -9.27
N LEU A 96 20.25 5.29 -10.40
CA LEU A 96 20.46 3.85 -10.63
C LEU A 96 21.22 3.23 -9.45
N GLN A 97 20.54 2.43 -8.63
CA GLN A 97 21.20 1.43 -7.78
C GLN A 97 20.45 0.11 -7.91
N ILE A 98 20.58 -0.50 -9.08
CA ILE A 98 20.44 -1.95 -9.27
C ILE A 98 21.82 -2.45 -9.72
N LEU A 99 22.86 -2.32 -8.89
CA LEU A 99 24.15 -3.01 -9.05
C LEU A 99 24.86 -3.09 -7.70
N ALA A 100 24.42 -4.01 -6.85
CA ALA A 100 25.13 -4.64 -5.73
C ALA A 100 24.03 -5.41 -4.97
N SER A 101 23.96 -6.75 -4.99
CA SER A 101 24.97 -7.60 -4.37
C SER A 101 24.77 -9.05 -4.82
N THR A 102 25.59 -9.53 -5.74
CA THR A 102 25.99 -10.94 -5.77
C THR A 102 27.45 -10.98 -5.37
N VAL A 103 27.70 -10.98 -4.05
CA VAL A 103 29.02 -11.36 -3.53
C VAL A 103 28.99 -12.88 -3.39
N PRO A 104 29.80 -13.64 -4.15
CA PRO A 104 29.89 -15.08 -3.96
C PRO A 104 30.54 -15.34 -2.59
N ARG A 105 29.85 -16.13 -1.75
CA ARG A 105 30.48 -16.75 -0.56
C ARG A 105 31.65 -17.59 -1.05
N GLN A 106 32.85 -17.29 -0.57
CA GLN A 106 33.99 -18.19 -0.72
C GLN A 106 33.87 -19.34 0.29
N ASN A 107 34.35 -20.48 -0.18
CA ASN A 107 34.37 -21.82 0.41
C ASN A 107 34.93 -21.87 1.83
#